data_AF-G0XB68-F1
#
_entry.id   AF-G0XB68-F1
#
_cell.length_a   1.000
_cell.length_b   1.000
_cell.length_c   1.000
_cell.angle_alpha   90.00
_cell.angle_beta   90.00
_cell.angle_gamma   90.00
#
_symmetry.space_group_name_H-M   'P 1'
#
loop_
_entity.id
_entity.type
_entity.pdbx_description
1 polymer ?
#
loop_
_entity_poly.entity_id
_entity_poly.type
_entity_poly.pdbx_seq_one_letter_code
_entity_poly.pdbx_strand_id
1 'polypeptide(L)'
;MLLEYAGERMLSHIVAEHGDYQATEIAAELMAKLYAASEEPLPSALLPIRDRFAALFQRARDDQNAGCQTDYVHAAIIADQMMSNASELRGLHGDLHHENIMFSSRGWLVIDPVGLVGEVGFGAANMFYDPADRDDLCLDPRRIAQMADAFSRALDVDPRRLLDQAYAYGCLSAAWNADGEEEQRDLAIAAAIKQVRQTSY
;
A
#
# COMPACT_ATOMS: atom_id res chain seq x y z
N MET A 1 17.38 18.04 11.05
CA MET A 1 18.11 17.24 10.05
C MET A 1 18.14 18.04 8.76
N LEU A 2 19.27 18.11 8.06
CA LEU A 2 19.34 18.66 6.70
C LEU A 2 19.45 17.48 5.73
N LEU A 3 18.63 17.46 4.68
CA LEU A 3 18.61 16.41 3.67
C LEU A 3 18.94 16.99 2.28
N GLU A 4 19.38 16.12 1.38
CA GLU A 4 19.52 16.46 -0.05
C GLU A 4 18.14 16.81 -0.63
N TYR A 5 18.12 17.75 -1.56
CA TYR A 5 16.92 18.13 -2.30
C TYR A 5 16.62 17.12 -3.42
N ALA A 6 15.44 16.49 -3.38
CA ALA A 6 15.05 15.43 -4.32
C ALA A 6 14.39 15.92 -5.63
N GLY A 7 14.18 17.23 -5.78
CA GLY A 7 13.52 17.84 -6.94
C GLY A 7 12.14 18.43 -6.61
N GLU A 8 11.43 18.94 -7.62
CA GLU A 8 10.05 19.48 -7.49
C GLU A 8 9.00 18.60 -8.13
N ARG A 9 9.40 17.63 -8.94
CA ARG A 9 8.49 16.86 -9.77
C ARG A 9 8.15 15.54 -9.11
N MET A 10 6.92 15.43 -8.60
CA MET A 10 6.37 14.21 -8.01
C MET A 10 5.74 13.31 -9.08
N LEU A 11 5.47 12.05 -8.73
CA LEU A 11 4.74 11.11 -9.59
C LEU A 11 3.29 11.57 -9.82
N SER A 12 2.68 12.30 -8.88
CA SER A 12 1.35 12.90 -9.04
C SER A 12 1.28 13.87 -10.24
N HIS A 13 2.36 14.60 -10.53
CA HIS A 13 2.45 15.43 -11.74
C HIS A 13 2.44 14.59 -13.02
N ILE A 14 2.98 13.36 -13.01
CA ILE A 14 2.91 12.46 -14.17
C ILE A 14 1.48 12.01 -14.42
N VAL A 15 0.72 11.72 -13.36
CA VAL A 15 -0.72 11.38 -13.50
C VAL A 15 -1.45 12.50 -14.24
N ALA A 16 -1.18 13.76 -13.90
CA ALA A 16 -1.81 14.92 -14.52
C ALA A 16 -1.35 15.17 -15.97
N GLU A 17 -0.06 15.01 -16.26
CA GLU A 17 0.52 15.37 -17.56
C GLU A 17 0.44 14.25 -18.60
N HIS A 18 0.56 13.00 -18.17
CA HIS A 18 0.71 11.84 -19.05
C HIS A 18 -0.26 10.70 -18.76
N GLY A 19 -1.05 10.82 -17.69
CA GLY A 19 -2.05 9.84 -17.31
C GLY A 19 -1.52 8.80 -16.33
N ASP A 20 -2.49 8.15 -15.68
CA ASP A 20 -2.27 7.25 -14.55
C ASP A 20 -1.49 5.97 -14.91
N TYR A 21 -1.67 5.46 -16.12
CA TYR A 21 -0.96 4.26 -16.57
C TYR A 21 0.56 4.45 -16.55
N GLN A 22 1.03 5.60 -17.05
CA GLN A 22 2.47 5.87 -17.07
C GLN A 22 3.04 6.03 -15.66
N ALA A 23 2.29 6.68 -14.77
CA ALA A 23 2.67 6.80 -13.36
C ALA A 23 2.76 5.42 -12.68
N THR A 24 1.81 4.53 -12.95
CA THR A 24 1.79 3.16 -12.42
C THR A 24 3.00 2.36 -12.89
N GLU A 25 3.35 2.41 -14.18
CA GLU A 25 4.53 1.68 -14.70
C GLU A 25 5.84 2.21 -14.10
N ILE A 26 5.97 3.53 -13.91
CA ILE A 26 7.11 4.14 -13.21
C ILE A 26 7.20 3.64 -11.77
N ALA A 27 6.09 3.62 -11.03
CA ALA A 27 6.04 3.11 -9.67
C ALA A 27 6.41 1.62 -9.61
N ALA A 28 5.90 0.81 -10.55
CA ALA A 28 6.20 -0.61 -10.65
C ALA A 28 7.71 -0.86 -10.85
N GLU A 29 8.34 -0.15 -11.80
CA GLU A 29 9.80 -0.23 -12.03
C GLU A 29 10.62 0.19 -10.80
N LEU A 30 10.16 1.21 -10.09
CA LEU A 30 10.82 1.71 -8.88
C LEU A 30 10.70 0.72 -7.73
N MET A 31 9.52 0.12 -7.51
CA MET A 31 9.30 -0.88 -6.47
C MET A 31 10.11 -2.16 -6.72
N ALA A 32 10.24 -2.60 -7.98
CA ALA A 32 11.08 -3.74 -8.33
C ALA A 32 12.55 -3.53 -7.92
N LYS A 33 13.05 -2.29 -8.03
CA LYS A 33 14.40 -1.92 -7.59
C LYS A 33 14.48 -1.77 -6.07
N LEU A 34 13.48 -1.11 -5.47
CA LEU A 34 13.45 -0.79 -4.04
C LEU A 34 13.36 -2.05 -3.17
N TYR A 35 12.60 -3.05 -3.60
CA TYR A 35 12.34 -4.27 -2.83
C TYR A 35 13.08 -5.50 -3.35
N ALA A 36 14.08 -5.29 -4.22
CA ALA A 36 14.97 -6.34 -4.67
C ALA A 36 15.63 -7.05 -3.48
N ALA A 37 15.91 -8.35 -3.63
CA ALA A 37 16.65 -9.10 -2.63
C ALA A 37 18.03 -8.47 -2.38
N SER A 38 18.42 -8.41 -1.11
CA SER A 38 19.73 -7.91 -0.68
C SER A 38 20.42 -8.99 0.15
N GLU A 39 21.73 -9.16 -0.05
CA GLU A 39 22.56 -10.01 0.82
C GLU A 39 22.88 -9.32 2.15
N GLU A 40 22.70 -8.00 2.22
CA GLU A 40 22.87 -7.25 3.46
C GLU A 40 21.74 -7.58 4.45
N PRO A 41 22.05 -7.72 5.75
CA PRO A 41 21.04 -7.98 6.75
C PRO A 41 20.05 -6.81 6.84
N LEU A 42 18.79 -7.12 7.14
CA LEU A 42 17.78 -6.09 7.36
C LEU A 42 18.19 -5.17 8.52
N PRO A 43 18.12 -3.84 8.36
CA PRO A 43 18.43 -2.91 9.43
C PRO A 43 17.54 -3.16 10.66
N SER A 44 18.14 -3.20 11.85
CA SER A 44 17.41 -3.42 13.11
C SER A 44 16.45 -2.28 13.48
N ALA A 45 16.56 -1.13 12.82
CA ALA A 45 15.69 0.02 13.00
C ALA A 45 14.34 -0.11 12.27
N LEU A 46 14.17 -1.11 11.40
CA LEU A 46 12.90 -1.32 10.69
C LEU A 46 11.82 -1.81 11.66
N LEU A 47 10.62 -1.24 11.53
CA LEU A 47 9.48 -1.60 12.36
C LEU A 47 8.80 -2.87 11.81
N PRO A 48 8.52 -3.88 12.65
CA PRO A 48 7.70 -5.01 12.23
C PRO A 48 6.34 -4.54 11.71
N ILE A 49 5.93 -5.04 10.54
CA ILE A 49 4.62 -4.68 9.96
C ILE A 49 3.46 -4.96 10.93
N ARG A 50 3.58 -5.99 11.78
CA ARG A 50 2.58 -6.31 12.82
C ARG A 50 2.33 -5.14 13.77
N ASP A 51 3.37 -4.39 14.12
CA ASP A 51 3.26 -3.24 15.03
C ASP A 51 2.56 -2.08 14.34
N ARG A 52 2.80 -1.88 13.03
CA ARG A 52 2.08 -0.90 12.21
C ARG A 52 0.57 -1.18 12.18
N PHE A 53 0.17 -2.45 12.22
CA PHE A 53 -1.23 -2.89 12.17
C PHE A 53 -1.97 -2.84 13.52
N ALA A 54 -1.35 -2.34 14.60
CA ALA A 54 -1.93 -2.35 15.94
C ALA A 54 -3.32 -1.69 16.02
N ALA A 55 -3.54 -0.59 15.30
CA ALA A 55 -4.83 0.12 15.27
C ALA A 55 -5.94 -0.74 14.64
N LEU A 56 -5.67 -1.40 13.51
CA LEU A 56 -6.62 -2.33 12.89
C LEU A 56 -6.99 -3.47 13.85
N PHE A 57 -6.00 -4.10 14.47
CA PHE A 57 -6.26 -5.20 15.39
C PHE A 57 -7.05 -4.76 16.62
N GLN A 58 -6.83 -3.53 17.12
CA GLN A 58 -7.61 -2.99 18.21
C GLN A 58 -9.07 -2.74 17.79
N ARG A 59 -9.30 -2.05 16.67
CA ARG A 59 -10.65 -1.78 16.16
C ARG A 59 -11.43 -3.08 15.89
N ALA A 60 -10.77 -4.07 15.28
CA ALA A 60 -11.36 -5.38 15.03
C ALA A 60 -11.77 -6.10 16.33
N ARG A 61 -10.97 -6.03 17.39
CA ARG A 61 -11.33 -6.62 18.69
C ARG A 61 -12.53 -5.92 19.30
N ASP A 62 -12.59 -4.60 19.22
CA ASP A 62 -13.71 -3.82 19.78
C ASP A 62 -15.02 -4.14 19.05
N ASP A 63 -14.98 -4.21 17.72
CA ASP A 63 -16.12 -4.62 16.89
C ASP A 63 -16.57 -6.06 17.20
N GLN A 64 -15.64 -7.00 17.34
CA GLN A 64 -15.95 -8.39 17.73
C GLN A 64 -16.61 -8.46 19.11
N ASN A 65 -16.11 -7.71 20.09
CA ASN A 65 -16.69 -7.65 21.44
C ASN A 65 -18.10 -7.06 21.43
N ALA A 66 -18.39 -6.15 20.49
CA ALA A 66 -19.73 -5.61 20.24
C ALA A 66 -20.63 -6.56 19.43
N GLY A 67 -20.12 -7.71 18.97
CA GLY A 67 -20.86 -8.66 18.13
C GLY A 67 -21.00 -8.22 16.66
N CYS A 68 -20.21 -7.24 16.22
CA CYS A 68 -20.20 -6.74 14.85
C CYS A 68 -19.24 -7.57 13.97
N GLN A 69 -19.57 -7.69 12.68
CA GLN A 69 -18.75 -8.35 11.66
C GLN A 69 -18.40 -7.33 10.57
N THR A 70 -17.56 -6.37 10.92
CA THR A 70 -17.17 -5.26 10.05
C THR A 70 -16.02 -5.65 9.11
N ASP A 71 -15.70 -4.78 8.14
CA ASP A 71 -14.52 -4.96 7.31
C ASP A 71 -13.22 -4.90 8.11
N TYR A 72 -13.18 -4.20 9.25
CA TYR A 72 -12.05 -4.24 10.20
C TYR A 72 -11.79 -5.66 10.73
N VAL A 73 -12.85 -6.38 11.10
CA VAL A 73 -12.74 -7.77 11.58
C VAL A 73 -12.20 -8.69 10.49
N HIS A 74 -12.73 -8.58 9.27
CA HIS A 74 -12.26 -9.37 8.13
C HIS A 74 -10.80 -9.04 7.76
N ALA A 75 -10.45 -7.75 7.72
CA ALA A 75 -9.11 -7.29 7.39
C ALA A 75 -8.08 -7.71 8.44
N ALA A 76 -8.44 -7.72 9.73
CA ALA A 76 -7.56 -8.22 10.79
C ALA A 76 -7.24 -9.71 10.62
N ILE A 77 -8.20 -10.53 10.19
CA ILE A 77 -7.95 -11.96 9.90
C ILE A 77 -6.98 -12.10 8.74
N ILE A 78 -7.18 -11.35 7.65
CA ILE A 78 -6.28 -11.35 6.49
C ILE A 78 -4.88 -10.88 6.88
N ALA A 79 -4.78 -9.82 7.68
CA ALA A 79 -3.50 -9.28 8.14
C ALA A 79 -2.73 -10.31 9.00
N ASP A 80 -3.41 -11.01 9.92
CA ASP A 80 -2.77 -12.04 10.73
C ASP A 80 -2.32 -13.24 9.89
N GLN A 81 -3.11 -13.65 8.89
CA GLN A 81 -2.75 -14.71 7.94
C GLN A 81 -1.54 -14.33 7.08
N MET A 82 -1.50 -13.10 6.56
CA MET A 82 -0.35 -12.56 5.82
C MET A 82 0.92 -12.68 6.67
N MET A 83 0.88 -12.23 7.92
CA MET A 83 2.04 -12.20 8.80
C MET A 83 2.50 -13.60 9.21
N SER A 84 1.56 -14.51 9.46
CA SER A 84 1.85 -15.89 9.87
C SER A 84 2.38 -16.77 8.72
N ASN A 85 2.00 -16.45 7.48
CA ASN A 85 2.37 -17.21 6.28
C ASN A 85 3.43 -16.50 5.41
N ALA A 86 4.09 -15.46 5.92
CA ALA A 86 5.16 -14.77 5.21
C ALA A 86 6.40 -15.67 5.17
N SER A 87 6.80 -16.13 3.98
CA SER A 87 7.99 -16.99 3.81
C SER A 87 9.29 -16.19 3.72
N GLU A 88 9.20 -14.95 3.24
CA GLU A 88 10.36 -14.09 3.02
C GLU A 88 10.02 -12.64 3.33
N LEU A 89 10.88 -11.99 4.11
CA LEU A 89 10.70 -10.60 4.55
C LEU A 89 11.69 -9.68 3.82
N ARG A 90 11.24 -8.45 3.57
CA ARG A 90 11.99 -7.36 2.95
C ARG A 90 11.86 -6.08 3.77
N GLY A 91 12.82 -5.18 3.59
CA GLY A 91 12.65 -3.80 4.01
C GLY A 91 11.66 -3.11 3.07
N LEU A 92 10.62 -2.48 3.64
CA LEU A 92 9.57 -1.79 2.90
C LEU A 92 9.59 -0.30 3.24
N HIS A 93 9.14 0.53 2.29
CA HIS A 93 9.00 1.97 2.51
C HIS A 93 7.98 2.26 3.63
N GLY A 94 6.84 1.57 3.60
CA GLY A 94 5.74 1.70 4.57
C GLY A 94 4.82 2.91 4.35
N ASP A 95 5.19 3.80 3.43
CA ASP A 95 4.36 4.95 3.03
C ASP A 95 4.61 5.37 1.57
N LEU A 96 4.66 4.41 0.66
CA LEU A 96 5.03 4.67 -0.74
C LEU A 96 3.79 5.08 -1.54
N HIS A 97 3.67 6.38 -1.81
CA HIS A 97 2.60 6.96 -2.62
C HIS A 97 3.15 8.01 -3.61
N HIS A 98 2.27 8.61 -4.41
CA HIS A 98 2.66 9.45 -5.55
C HIS A 98 3.51 10.69 -5.18
N GLU A 99 3.35 11.22 -3.97
CA GLU A 99 4.11 12.41 -3.53
C GLU A 99 5.48 12.04 -2.96
N ASN A 100 5.62 10.83 -2.42
CA ASN A 100 6.89 10.26 -1.94
C ASN A 100 7.75 9.66 -3.05
N ILE A 101 7.32 9.77 -4.31
CA ILE A 101 8.09 9.39 -5.51
C ILE A 101 8.44 10.65 -6.29
N MET A 102 9.72 11.02 -6.28
CA MET A 102 10.20 12.28 -6.86
C MET A 102 11.18 12.06 -8.00
N PHE A 103 11.12 12.91 -9.02
CA PHE A 103 12.04 12.89 -10.15
C PHE A 103 13.20 13.87 -9.92
N SER A 104 14.42 13.35 -9.99
CA SER A 104 15.66 14.09 -9.84
C SER A 104 16.58 13.90 -11.07
N SER A 105 17.73 14.57 -11.07
CA SER A 105 18.79 14.32 -12.05
C SER A 105 19.36 12.90 -12.01
N ARG A 106 19.14 12.16 -10.92
CA ARG A 106 19.52 10.74 -10.74
C ARG A 106 18.40 9.77 -11.16
N GLY A 107 17.28 10.30 -11.66
CA GLY A 107 16.06 9.54 -11.96
C GLY A 107 15.06 9.59 -10.81
N TRP A 108 14.13 8.63 -10.81
CA TRP A 108 13.08 8.49 -9.79
C TRP A 108 13.68 8.05 -8.45
N LEU A 109 13.33 8.78 -7.39
CA LEU A 109 13.74 8.57 -6.01
C LEU A 109 12.50 8.33 -5.14
N VAL A 110 12.67 7.54 -4.08
CA VAL A 110 11.71 7.44 -2.98
C VAL A 110 12.21 8.24 -1.78
N ILE A 111 11.31 8.91 -1.08
CA ILE A 111 11.62 9.74 0.09
C ILE A 111 10.64 9.46 1.23
N ASP A 112 11.04 9.84 2.44
CA ASP A 112 10.21 9.76 3.65
C ASP A 112 9.69 8.36 4.01
N PRO A 113 10.57 7.34 4.12
CA PRO A 113 10.13 6.01 4.52
C PRO A 113 9.74 5.99 6.01
N VAL A 114 8.61 5.36 6.30
CA VAL A 114 8.32 4.85 7.65
C VAL A 114 9.33 3.77 8.04
N GLY A 115 9.75 2.94 7.08
CA GLY A 115 10.73 1.88 7.28
C GLY A 115 10.12 0.67 8.00
N LEU A 116 9.56 -0.26 7.23
CA LEU A 116 8.96 -1.48 7.76
C LEU A 116 9.75 -2.72 7.38
N VAL A 117 9.55 -3.80 8.12
CA VAL A 117 9.89 -5.16 7.69
C VAL A 117 8.61 -5.98 7.51
N GLY A 118 8.45 -6.56 6.32
CA GLY A 118 7.24 -7.29 5.94
C GLY A 118 7.38 -8.01 4.60
N GLU A 119 6.28 -8.59 4.13
CA GLU A 119 6.21 -9.19 2.80
C GLU A 119 6.17 -8.12 1.71
N VAL A 120 6.82 -8.39 0.57
CA VAL A 120 7.01 -7.41 -0.50
C VAL A 120 5.71 -6.87 -1.10
N GLY A 121 4.65 -7.68 -1.18
CA GLY A 121 3.35 -7.26 -1.74
C GLY A 121 2.75 -6.06 -1.02
N PHE A 122 2.97 -5.92 0.29
CA PHE A 122 2.48 -4.81 1.09
C PHE A 122 3.12 -3.48 0.69
N GLY A 123 4.33 -3.52 0.13
CA GLY A 123 5.06 -2.34 -0.32
C GLY A 123 4.36 -1.54 -1.44
N ALA A 124 3.29 -2.08 -2.03
CA ALA A 124 2.45 -1.42 -3.03
C ALA A 124 1.08 -0.94 -2.49
N ALA A 125 0.74 -1.23 -1.24
CA ALA A 125 -0.62 -1.05 -0.72
C ALA A 125 -1.11 0.41 -0.78
N ASN A 126 -0.29 1.37 -0.33
CA ASN A 126 -0.66 2.79 -0.30
C ASN A 126 -0.98 3.35 -1.69
N MET A 127 -0.32 2.86 -2.75
CA MET A 127 -0.55 3.33 -4.12
C MET A 127 -2.01 3.16 -4.58
N PHE A 128 -2.75 2.17 -4.07
CA PHE A 128 -4.16 1.98 -4.43
C PHE A 128 -5.09 3.05 -3.85
N TYR A 129 -4.66 3.73 -2.79
CA TYR A 129 -5.44 4.76 -2.09
C TYR A 129 -5.05 6.17 -2.54
N ASP A 130 -4.08 6.25 -3.47
CA ASP A 130 -3.52 7.48 -4.01
C ASP A 130 -3.65 7.56 -5.55
N PRO A 131 -3.71 8.79 -6.11
CA PRO A 131 -3.57 10.09 -5.45
C PRO A 131 -4.75 10.48 -4.54
N ALA A 132 -4.49 11.12 -3.39
CA ALA A 132 -5.49 11.50 -2.39
C ALA A 132 -6.71 12.25 -2.97
N ASP A 133 -6.49 13.20 -3.89
CA ASP A 133 -7.57 14.02 -4.50
C ASP A 133 -8.24 13.37 -5.73
N ARG A 134 -8.00 12.07 -5.98
CA ARG A 134 -8.47 11.36 -7.20
C ARG A 134 -9.28 10.11 -6.86
N ASP A 135 -10.39 10.29 -6.16
CA ASP A 135 -11.34 9.22 -5.85
C ASP A 135 -11.90 8.56 -7.12
N ASP A 136 -12.04 9.32 -8.21
CA ASP A 136 -12.42 8.78 -9.52
C ASP A 136 -11.44 7.73 -10.03
N LEU A 137 -10.15 7.86 -9.69
CA LEU A 137 -9.12 6.85 -9.98
C LEU A 137 -9.12 5.74 -8.92
N CYS A 138 -9.09 6.10 -7.64
CA CYS A 138 -8.97 5.13 -6.54
C CYS A 138 -10.17 4.18 -6.45
N LEU A 139 -11.35 4.61 -6.90
CA LEU A 139 -12.57 3.80 -6.96
C LEU A 139 -12.80 3.12 -8.32
N ASP A 140 -11.99 3.37 -9.37
CA ASP A 140 -12.18 2.69 -10.67
C ASP A 140 -11.68 1.23 -10.60
N PRO A 141 -12.58 0.23 -10.69
CA PRO A 141 -12.18 -1.17 -10.61
C PRO A 141 -11.21 -1.59 -11.71
N ARG A 142 -11.24 -0.94 -12.89
CA ARG A 142 -10.31 -1.22 -13.98
C ARG A 142 -8.90 -0.75 -13.63
N ARG A 143 -8.77 0.40 -12.97
CA ARG A 143 -7.49 0.91 -12.49
C ARG A 143 -6.91 -0.01 -11.42
N ILE A 144 -7.73 -0.39 -10.44
CA ILE A 144 -7.32 -1.34 -9.39
C ILE A 144 -6.79 -2.64 -10.01
N ALA A 145 -7.52 -3.22 -10.96
CA ALA A 145 -7.09 -4.45 -11.64
C ALA A 145 -5.76 -4.25 -12.40
N GLN A 146 -5.63 -3.13 -13.12
CA GLN A 146 -4.43 -2.78 -13.87
C GLN A 146 -3.20 -2.58 -12.98
N MET A 147 -3.35 -1.89 -11.85
CA MET A 147 -2.29 -1.70 -10.85
C MET A 147 -1.91 -3.03 -10.21
N ALA A 148 -2.89 -3.87 -9.88
CA ALA A 148 -2.63 -5.20 -9.33
C ALA A 148 -1.81 -6.04 -10.31
N ASP A 149 -2.15 -6.04 -11.61
CA ASP A 149 -1.38 -6.71 -12.65
C ASP A 149 0.04 -6.15 -12.79
N ALA A 150 0.21 -4.82 -12.79
CA ALA A 150 1.51 -4.18 -12.93
C ALA A 150 2.43 -4.48 -11.73
N PHE A 151 1.93 -4.31 -10.51
CA PHE A 151 2.70 -4.56 -9.30
C PHE A 151 2.93 -6.04 -9.04
N SER A 152 1.98 -6.91 -9.38
CA SER A 152 2.16 -8.36 -9.35
C SER A 152 3.35 -8.78 -10.22
N ARG A 153 3.42 -8.30 -11.47
CA ARG A 153 4.56 -8.57 -12.36
C ARG A 153 5.87 -8.01 -11.83
N ALA A 154 5.86 -6.80 -11.29
CA ALA A 154 7.07 -6.13 -10.81
C ALA A 154 7.65 -6.75 -9.54
N LEU A 155 6.78 -7.27 -8.67
CA LEU A 155 7.15 -7.81 -7.35
C LEU A 155 7.18 -9.34 -7.30
N ASP A 156 6.77 -10.02 -8.37
CA ASP A 156 6.58 -11.48 -8.42
C ASP A 156 5.67 -11.99 -7.29
N VAL A 157 4.53 -11.33 -7.11
CA VAL A 157 3.52 -11.65 -6.09
C VAL A 157 2.19 -11.99 -6.74
N ASP A 158 1.48 -12.98 -6.23
CA ASP A 158 0.10 -13.28 -6.67
C ASP A 158 -0.79 -12.02 -6.54
N PRO A 159 -1.44 -11.55 -7.62
CA PRO A 159 -2.29 -10.36 -7.57
C PRO A 159 -3.40 -10.49 -6.52
N ARG A 160 -3.89 -11.71 -6.24
CA ARG A 160 -4.84 -11.99 -5.17
C ARG A 160 -4.29 -11.57 -3.80
N ARG A 161 -3.07 -12.04 -3.50
CA ARG A 161 -2.38 -11.78 -2.24
C ARG A 161 -2.00 -10.30 -2.12
N LEU A 162 -1.65 -9.66 -3.22
CA LEU A 162 -1.39 -8.22 -3.26
C LEU A 162 -2.66 -7.40 -2.94
N LEU A 163 -3.80 -7.76 -3.54
CA LEU A 163 -5.08 -7.10 -3.25
C LEU A 163 -5.58 -7.36 -1.82
N ASP A 164 -5.31 -8.54 -1.25
CA ASP A 164 -5.58 -8.80 0.18
C ASP A 164 -4.79 -7.85 1.09
N GLN A 165 -3.52 -7.59 0.75
CA GLN A 165 -2.65 -6.68 1.49
C GLN A 165 -3.13 -5.22 1.35
N ALA A 166 -3.53 -4.81 0.15
CA ALA A 166 -4.10 -3.48 -0.09
C ALA A 166 -5.45 -3.29 0.62
N TYR A 167 -6.31 -4.30 0.64
CA TYR A 167 -7.57 -4.28 1.41
C TYR A 167 -7.31 -4.15 2.92
N ALA A 168 -6.38 -4.94 3.45
CA ALA A 168 -6.02 -4.89 4.86
C ALA A 168 -5.42 -3.53 5.25
N TYR A 169 -4.61 -2.94 4.35
CA TYR A 169 -4.10 -1.58 4.52
C TYR A 169 -5.21 -0.53 4.57
N GLY A 170 -6.20 -0.55 3.67
CA GLY A 170 -7.29 0.43 3.71
C GLY A 170 -8.09 0.40 5.00
N CYS A 171 -8.36 -0.80 5.51
CA CYS A 171 -8.99 -0.94 6.82
C CYS A 171 -8.08 -0.47 7.96
N LEU A 172 -6.75 -0.61 7.83
CA LEU A 172 -5.81 -0.03 8.79
C LEU A 172 -5.82 1.51 8.72
N SER A 173 -5.77 2.09 7.52
CA SER A 173 -5.82 3.53 7.30
C SER A 173 -7.11 4.13 7.86
N ALA A 174 -8.24 3.50 7.55
CA ALA A 174 -9.54 3.86 8.10
C ALA A 174 -9.57 3.78 9.64
N ALA A 175 -8.91 2.79 10.25
CA ALA A 175 -8.81 2.67 11.70
C ALA A 175 -7.94 3.77 12.35
N TRP A 176 -6.93 4.30 11.65
CA TRP A 176 -6.19 5.49 12.12
C TRP A 176 -7.04 6.76 12.07
N ASN A 177 -7.93 6.84 11.09
CA ASN A 177 -8.76 8.02 10.80
C ASN A 177 -10.21 7.89 11.31
N ALA A 178 -10.44 7.05 12.31
CA ALA A 178 -11.76 6.72 12.83
C ALA A 178 -12.60 7.98 13.16
N ASP A 179 -13.89 7.90 12.85
CA ASP A 179 -14.90 8.96 13.01
C ASP A 179 -14.70 10.19 12.08
N GLY A 180 -13.83 10.07 11.06
CA GLY A 180 -13.53 11.11 10.06
C GLY A 180 -14.03 10.80 8.65
N GLU A 181 -13.97 11.80 7.76
CA GLU A 181 -14.28 11.63 6.32
C GLU A 181 -13.29 10.68 5.63
N GLU A 182 -12.02 10.69 6.08
CA GLU A 182 -10.97 9.79 5.59
C GLU A 182 -11.28 8.32 5.89
N GLU A 183 -11.93 7.98 7.02
CA GLU A 183 -12.38 6.61 7.31
C GLU A 183 -13.33 6.10 6.23
N GLN A 184 -14.31 6.91 5.84
CA GLN A 184 -15.32 6.52 4.85
C GLN A 184 -14.70 6.34 3.46
N ARG A 185 -13.77 7.23 3.09
CA ARG A 185 -13.02 7.15 1.84
C ARG A 185 -12.21 5.86 1.76
N ASP A 186 -11.43 5.58 2.79
CA ASP A 186 -10.56 4.40 2.82
C ASP A 186 -11.37 3.10 2.81
N LEU A 187 -12.48 3.04 3.55
CA LEU A 187 -13.38 1.88 3.51
C LEU A 187 -14.05 1.70 2.13
N ALA A 188 -14.39 2.79 1.44
CA ALA A 188 -14.96 2.72 0.09
C ALA A 188 -13.95 2.15 -0.93
N ILE A 189 -12.69 2.61 -0.87
CA ILE A 189 -11.60 2.09 -1.72
C ILE A 189 -11.30 0.62 -1.36
N ALA A 190 -11.24 0.28 -0.07
CA ALA A 190 -11.07 -1.10 0.38
C ALA A 190 -12.18 -2.02 -0.15
N ALA A 191 -13.44 -1.56 -0.14
CA ALA A 191 -14.56 -2.31 -0.70
C ALA A 191 -14.42 -2.52 -2.22
N ALA A 192 -13.98 -1.51 -2.98
CA ALA A 192 -13.71 -1.65 -4.41
C ALA A 192 -12.57 -2.65 -4.69
N ILE A 193 -11.49 -2.61 -3.92
CA ILE A 193 -10.37 -3.57 -3.99
C ILE A 193 -10.86 -4.99 -3.73
N LYS A 194 -11.65 -5.19 -2.67
CA LYS A 194 -12.25 -6.47 -2.32
C LYS A 194 -13.15 -7.01 -3.43
N GLN A 195 -13.93 -6.14 -4.08
CA GLN A 195 -14.77 -6.52 -5.22
C GLN A 195 -13.94 -6.95 -6.44
N VAL A 196 -12.91 -6.17 -6.81
CA VAL A 196 -12.00 -6.53 -7.92
C VAL A 196 -11.31 -7.84 -7.64
N ARG A 197 -10.86 -8.04 -6.39
CA ARG A 197 -10.27 -9.30 -5.96
C ARG A 197 -11.22 -10.48 -6.17
N GLN A 198 -12.50 -10.34 -5.86
CA GLN A 198 -13.48 -11.44 -6.00
C GLN A 198 -13.92 -11.71 -7.45
N THR A 199 -13.83 -10.71 -8.33
CA THR A 199 -14.45 -10.76 -9.67
C THR A 199 -13.44 -10.92 -10.81
N SER A 200 -12.22 -10.40 -10.64
CA SER A 200 -11.15 -10.47 -11.64
C SER A 200 -10.09 -11.53 -11.31
N TYR A 201 -10.01 -11.94 -10.04
CA TYR A 201 -9.09 -12.96 -9.55
C TYR A 201 -9.82 -13.93 -8.63
#